data_AF-A0A820HBF7-F1
#
_entry.id   AF-A0A820HBF7-F1
#
_cell.length_a   1.000
_cell.length_b   1.000
_cell.length_c   1.000
_cell.angle_alpha   90.00
_cell.angle_beta   90.00
_cell.angle_gamma   90.00
#
_symmetry.space_group_name_H-M   'P 1'
#
loop_
_entity.id
_entity.type
_entity.pdbx_description
1 polymer ?
#
loop_
_entity_poly.entity_id
_entity_poly.type
_entity_poly.pdbx_seq_one_letter_code
_entity_poly.pdbx_strand_id
1 'polypeptide(L)'
;MFEFHLLRLIYNYFRLKFTSLNLYDSRSTDPTTVHHEILSTRLFTFLFGASLAILTIFTSFRPQTTLQNIQSPSIFDYERLLKQYPNTVQCPCTFISIPYETFITIETSFHQVCSIANETLPGIVIDCLPLQAIYASSFECFYNQSCLNMLFKAYSNKMDIQILNKSLPSRFPLTASIKTLIDDLFIEKMMIQTNYDLYFNACRSVYCSYTYTQRFHWTKSSNWTTVTIHSPSKKQYEDLYQQYSDTLQCPCTSISIPYGKFIQITS
;
A
#
# COMPACT_ATOMS: atom_id res chain seq x y z
N MET A 1 -32.68 32.63 -46.63
CA MET A 1 -33.12 34.00 -46.32
C MET A 1 -34.37 34.03 -45.43
N PHE A 2 -35.45 33.29 -45.76
CA PHE A 2 -36.71 33.27 -44.98
C PHE A 2 -36.55 32.96 -43.48
N GLU A 3 -35.78 31.91 -43.12
CA GLU A 3 -35.47 31.49 -41.73
C GLU A 3 -35.20 32.67 -40.77
N PHE A 4 -34.25 33.54 -41.14
CA PHE A 4 -33.84 34.69 -40.32
C PHE A 4 -34.95 35.71 -40.10
N HIS A 5 -35.89 35.84 -41.04
CA HIS A 5 -37.01 36.77 -40.90
C HIS A 5 -38.05 36.23 -39.90
N LEU A 6 -38.35 34.93 -39.96
CA LEU A 6 -39.28 34.29 -39.03
C LEU A 6 -38.73 34.33 -37.59
N LEU A 7 -37.46 33.98 -37.41
CA LEU A 7 -36.76 34.08 -36.12
C LEU A 7 -36.77 35.51 -35.55
N ARG A 8 -36.58 36.53 -36.39
CA ARG A 8 -36.63 37.95 -35.96
C ARG A 8 -38.02 38.39 -35.51
N LEU A 9 -39.08 37.93 -36.19
CA LEU A 9 -40.46 38.20 -35.79
C LEU A 9 -40.82 37.51 -34.46
N ILE A 10 -40.47 36.23 -34.32
CA ILE A 10 -40.67 35.44 -33.10
C ILE A 10 -39.94 36.09 -31.91
N TYR A 11 -38.66 36.44 -32.08
CA TYR A 11 -37.86 37.14 -31.08
C TYR A 11 -38.50 38.46 -30.65
N ASN A 12 -38.96 39.28 -31.61
CA ASN A 12 -39.61 40.55 -31.29
C ASN A 12 -40.94 40.36 -30.54
N TYR A 13 -41.77 39.38 -30.91
CA TYR A 13 -43.01 39.07 -30.19
C TYR A 13 -42.74 38.66 -28.74
N PHE A 14 -41.81 37.71 -28.52
CA PHE A 14 -41.44 37.30 -27.16
C PHE A 14 -40.78 38.44 -26.37
N ARG A 15 -39.89 39.22 -26.99
CA ARG A 15 -39.25 40.39 -26.35
C ARG A 15 -40.28 41.40 -25.86
N LEU A 16 -41.26 41.77 -26.68
CA LEU A 16 -42.31 42.71 -26.29
C LEU A 16 -43.14 42.17 -25.12
N LYS A 17 -43.60 40.92 -25.22
CA LYS A 17 -44.45 40.26 -24.22
C LYS A 17 -43.74 39.98 -22.88
N PHE A 18 -42.42 39.75 -22.93
CA PHE A 18 -41.57 39.64 -21.73
C PHE A 18 -41.24 41.01 -21.12
N THR A 19 -41.12 42.06 -21.93
CA THR A 19 -40.88 43.44 -21.45
C THR A 19 -42.06 43.97 -20.64
N SER A 20 -43.30 43.59 -21.01
CA SER A 20 -44.55 43.96 -20.33
C SER A 20 -45.03 42.94 -19.29
N LEU A 21 -44.21 41.96 -18.89
CA LEU A 21 -44.61 40.94 -17.91
C LEU A 21 -44.58 41.51 -16.49
N ASN A 22 -45.74 41.47 -15.82
CA ASN A 22 -45.86 41.57 -14.37
C ASN A 22 -46.38 40.21 -13.85
N LEU A 23 -45.79 39.68 -12.77
CA LEU A 23 -46.18 38.41 -12.16
C LEU A 23 -47.12 38.58 -10.95
N TYR A 24 -47.36 39.82 -10.53
CA TYR A 24 -48.27 40.17 -9.44
C TYR A 24 -49.69 40.38 -9.99
N ASP A 25 -50.69 39.68 -9.46
CA ASP A 25 -52.12 39.91 -9.74
C ASP A 25 -52.64 41.12 -8.94
N SER A 26 -51.97 42.26 -9.11
CA SER A 26 -52.38 43.52 -8.49
C SER A 26 -53.29 44.29 -9.45
N ARG A 27 -54.34 44.89 -8.89
CA ARG A 27 -55.21 45.85 -9.60
C ARG A 27 -54.80 47.29 -9.28
N SER A 28 -53.55 47.51 -8.88
CA SER A 28 -53.06 48.83 -8.52
C SER A 28 -52.92 49.70 -9.76
N THR A 29 -53.55 50.86 -9.75
CA THR A 29 -53.39 51.89 -10.79
C THR A 29 -52.32 52.92 -10.42
N ASP A 30 -51.65 52.77 -9.27
CA ASP A 30 -50.53 53.63 -8.89
C ASP A 30 -49.27 53.25 -9.70
N PRO A 31 -48.69 54.20 -10.46
CA PRO A 31 -47.50 53.94 -11.26
C PRO A 31 -46.27 53.55 -10.43
N THR A 32 -46.18 53.95 -9.15
CA THR A 32 -45.01 53.61 -8.32
C THR A 32 -45.05 52.13 -7.91
N THR A 33 -46.19 51.66 -7.41
CA THR A 33 -46.46 50.24 -7.10
C THR A 33 -46.22 49.36 -8.33
N VAL A 34 -46.84 49.68 -9.48
CA VAL A 34 -46.70 48.89 -10.72
C VAL A 34 -45.24 48.86 -11.22
N HIS A 35 -44.47 49.94 -11.05
CA HIS A 35 -43.05 49.94 -11.39
C HIS A 35 -42.24 48.98 -10.50
N HIS A 36 -42.49 48.96 -9.19
CA HIS A 36 -41.83 48.03 -8.26
C HIS A 36 -42.20 46.56 -8.52
N GLU A 37 -43.44 46.27 -8.89
CA GLU A 37 -43.89 44.91 -9.24
C GLU A 37 -43.22 44.39 -10.53
N ILE A 38 -43.13 45.22 -11.58
CA ILE A 38 -42.44 44.87 -12.83
C ILE A 38 -40.93 44.68 -12.60
N LEU A 39 -40.30 45.54 -11.79
CA LEU A 39 -38.88 45.41 -11.43
C LEU A 39 -38.62 44.12 -10.64
N SER A 40 -39.48 43.80 -9.67
CA SER A 40 -39.41 42.58 -8.87
C SER A 40 -39.65 41.33 -9.72
N THR A 41 -40.59 41.39 -10.66
CA THR A 41 -40.85 40.32 -11.66
C THR A 41 -39.60 40.03 -12.50
N ARG A 42 -38.91 41.07 -12.97
CA ARG A 42 -37.67 40.93 -13.76
C ARG A 42 -36.51 40.36 -12.94
N LEU A 43 -36.36 40.81 -11.69
CA LEU A 43 -35.34 40.27 -10.78
C LEU A 43 -35.61 38.79 -10.45
N PHE A 44 -36.85 38.44 -10.12
CA PHE A 44 -37.25 37.07 -9.81
C PHE A 44 -37.05 36.13 -11.01
N THR A 45 -37.54 36.51 -12.19
CA THR A 45 -37.40 35.68 -13.41
C THR A 45 -35.94 35.51 -13.83
N PHE A 46 -35.09 36.53 -13.67
CA PHE A 46 -33.65 36.41 -13.88
C PHE A 46 -32.99 35.44 -12.88
N LEU A 47 -33.24 35.61 -11.57
CA LEU A 47 -32.65 34.76 -10.53
C LEU A 47 -33.13 33.30 -10.62
N PHE A 48 -34.40 33.07 -10.96
CA PHE A 48 -34.96 31.73 -11.20
C PHE A 48 -34.38 31.08 -12.45
N GLY A 49 -34.23 31.83 -13.55
CA GLY A 49 -33.54 31.35 -14.76
C GLY A 49 -32.07 30.99 -14.47
N ALA A 50 -31.37 31.83 -13.70
CA ALA A 50 -29.99 31.60 -13.29
C ALA A 50 -29.84 30.37 -12.38
N SER A 51 -30.75 30.14 -11.43
CA SER A 51 -30.68 28.95 -10.56
C SER A 51 -30.94 27.65 -11.33
N LEU A 52 -31.91 27.65 -12.27
CA LEU A 52 -32.12 26.52 -13.19
C LEU A 52 -30.92 26.28 -14.12
N ALA A 53 -30.27 27.34 -14.61
CA ALA A 53 -29.04 27.22 -15.39
C ALA A 53 -27.90 26.60 -14.56
N ILE A 54 -27.70 27.05 -13.32
CA ILE A 54 -26.68 26.49 -12.40
C ILE A 54 -26.97 25.03 -12.08
N LEU A 55 -28.24 24.66 -11.85
CA LEU A 55 -28.63 23.27 -11.59
C LEU A 55 -28.40 22.36 -12.80
N THR A 56 -28.84 22.76 -14.00
CA THR A 56 -28.65 21.98 -15.24
C THR A 56 -27.17 21.82 -15.61
N ILE A 57 -26.38 22.88 -15.44
CA ILE A 57 -24.91 22.87 -15.47
C ILE A 57 -24.39 21.81 -14.49
N PHE A 58 -24.69 21.92 -13.19
CA PHE A 58 -24.19 21.00 -12.16
C PHE A 58 -24.57 19.53 -12.41
N THR A 59 -25.77 19.25 -12.93
CA THR A 59 -26.18 17.89 -13.34
C THR A 59 -25.47 17.38 -14.60
N SER A 60 -24.93 18.27 -15.44
CA SER A 60 -24.15 17.91 -16.63
C SER A 60 -22.69 17.58 -16.30
N PHE A 61 -22.11 18.21 -15.26
CA PHE A 61 -20.74 17.97 -14.79
C PHE A 61 -20.55 16.67 -13.97
N ARG A 62 -21.38 15.65 -14.21
CA ARG A 62 -21.29 14.35 -13.52
C ARG A 62 -20.03 13.60 -13.97
N PRO A 63 -19.12 13.20 -13.05
CA PRO A 63 -17.96 12.41 -13.41
C PRO A 63 -18.36 11.00 -13.84
N GLN A 64 -17.73 10.49 -14.90
CA GLN A 64 -17.86 9.12 -15.37
C GLN A 64 -16.59 8.34 -15.01
N THR A 65 -16.75 7.21 -14.32
CA THR A 65 -15.67 6.25 -14.08
C THR A 65 -15.58 5.30 -15.27
N THR A 66 -14.37 5.04 -15.76
CA THR A 66 -14.11 4.17 -16.92
C THR A 66 -13.09 3.11 -16.56
N LEU A 67 -13.38 1.85 -16.88
CA LEU A 67 -12.49 0.70 -16.73
C LEU A 67 -11.57 0.58 -17.95
N GLN A 68 -10.30 0.26 -17.73
CA GLN A 68 -9.31 -0.03 -18.76
C GLN A 68 -8.58 -1.34 -18.43
N ASN A 69 -8.33 -2.17 -19.44
CA ASN A 69 -7.72 -3.49 -19.29
C ASN A 69 -6.48 -3.59 -20.20
N ILE A 70 -5.35 -4.00 -19.64
CA ILE A 70 -4.07 -4.25 -20.33
C ILE A 70 -3.75 -5.74 -20.20
N GLN A 71 -3.58 -6.43 -21.33
CA GLN A 71 -3.20 -7.85 -21.37
C GLN A 71 -1.67 -8.01 -21.20
N SER A 72 -1.24 -9.09 -20.54
CA SER A 72 0.17 -9.47 -20.34
C SER A 72 1.10 -8.31 -19.92
N PRO A 73 0.79 -7.61 -18.81
CA PRO A 73 1.56 -6.45 -18.34
C PRO A 73 3.01 -6.80 -17.98
N SER A 74 3.96 -5.94 -18.34
CA SER A 74 5.32 -6.03 -17.79
C SER A 74 5.38 -5.51 -16.36
N ILE A 75 6.47 -5.80 -15.63
CA ILE A 75 6.70 -5.26 -14.27
C ILE A 75 6.70 -3.73 -14.27
N PHE A 76 7.28 -3.11 -15.30
CA PHE A 76 7.28 -1.65 -15.48
C PHE A 76 5.88 -1.08 -15.77
N ASP A 77 5.00 -1.83 -16.44
CA ASP A 77 3.60 -1.43 -16.60
C ASP A 77 2.86 -1.51 -15.26
N TYR A 78 3.09 -2.56 -14.47
CA TYR A 78 2.53 -2.71 -13.13
C TYR A 78 2.96 -1.57 -12.20
N GLU A 79 4.26 -1.27 -12.09
CA GLU A 79 4.78 -0.16 -11.27
C GLU A 79 4.19 1.19 -11.68
N ARG A 80 4.14 1.46 -13.00
CA ARG A 80 3.58 2.70 -13.55
C ARG A 80 2.10 2.84 -13.21
N LEU A 81 1.32 1.77 -13.37
CA LEU A 81 -0.11 1.74 -13.04
C LEU A 81 -0.36 1.85 -11.53
N LEU A 82 0.45 1.20 -10.70
CA LEU A 82 0.38 1.30 -9.24
C LEU A 82 0.69 2.72 -8.75
N LYS A 83 1.68 3.39 -9.36
CA LYS A 83 2.01 4.79 -9.06
C LYS A 83 0.94 5.78 -9.53
N GLN A 84 0.26 5.48 -10.64
CA GLN A 84 -0.73 6.38 -11.26
C GLN A 84 -2.17 6.16 -10.76
N TYR A 85 -2.51 4.93 -10.36
CA TYR A 85 -3.86 4.48 -10.00
C TYR A 85 -3.86 3.58 -8.74
N PRO A 86 -3.20 3.96 -7.63
CA PRO A 86 -2.90 3.07 -6.49
C PRO A 86 -4.13 2.45 -5.83
N ASN A 87 -5.29 3.13 -5.88
CA ASN A 87 -6.53 2.69 -5.24
C ASN A 87 -7.45 1.88 -6.17
N THR A 88 -7.13 1.77 -7.46
CA THR A 88 -8.04 1.20 -8.47
C THR A 88 -7.40 0.22 -9.45
N VAL A 89 -6.07 0.07 -9.45
CA VAL A 89 -5.39 -0.99 -10.22
C VAL A 89 -5.59 -2.36 -9.56
N GLN A 90 -5.88 -3.38 -10.37
CA GLN A 90 -6.02 -4.77 -9.96
C GLN A 90 -5.36 -5.66 -11.03
N CYS A 91 -4.45 -6.54 -10.61
CA CYS A 91 -3.67 -7.38 -11.51
C CYS A 91 -3.68 -8.84 -10.98
N PRO A 92 -4.71 -9.64 -11.29
CA PRO A 92 -4.79 -11.02 -10.83
C PRO A 92 -3.65 -11.89 -11.37
N CYS A 93 -2.90 -12.51 -10.47
CA CYS A 93 -1.93 -13.57 -10.80
C CYS A 93 -2.63 -14.79 -11.44
N THR A 94 -1.94 -15.56 -12.29
CA THR A 94 -2.46 -16.85 -12.78
C THR A 94 -2.59 -17.90 -11.67
N PHE A 95 -1.83 -17.74 -10.58
CA PHE A 95 -1.84 -18.65 -9.44
C PHE A 95 -2.32 -17.91 -8.20
N ILE A 96 -3.28 -18.50 -7.49
CA ILE A 96 -3.84 -17.95 -6.23
C ILE A 96 -2.88 -18.05 -5.04
N SER A 97 -1.80 -18.82 -5.19
CA SER A 97 -0.70 -18.96 -4.24
C SER A 97 0.60 -19.22 -5.00
N ILE A 98 1.72 -18.74 -4.44
CA ILE A 98 3.07 -18.93 -4.96
C ILE A 98 3.90 -19.55 -3.82
N PRO A 99 4.62 -20.66 -4.01
CA PRO A 99 5.43 -21.24 -2.95
C PRO A 99 6.53 -20.27 -2.50
N TYR A 100 6.65 -20.02 -1.19
CA TYR A 100 7.59 -19.01 -0.66
C TYR A 100 9.04 -19.23 -1.09
N GLU A 101 9.47 -20.49 -1.23
CA GLU A 101 10.80 -20.89 -1.72
C GLU A 101 11.16 -20.31 -3.10
N THR A 102 10.18 -19.94 -3.94
CA THR A 102 10.48 -19.38 -5.28
C THR A 102 10.80 -17.89 -5.27
N PHE A 103 10.64 -17.18 -4.14
CA PHE A 103 10.90 -15.74 -4.05
C PHE A 103 11.41 -15.25 -2.68
N ILE A 104 11.54 -16.14 -1.68
CA ILE A 104 12.13 -15.85 -0.37
C ILE A 104 13.29 -16.81 -0.10
N THR A 105 14.49 -16.25 0.08
CA THR A 105 15.65 -16.98 0.62
C THR A 105 15.76 -16.69 2.11
N ILE A 106 15.98 -17.75 2.91
CA ILE A 106 16.15 -17.66 4.37
C ILE A 106 17.47 -18.33 4.76
N GLU A 107 18.43 -17.54 5.20
CA GLU A 107 19.69 -18.03 5.79
C GLU A 107 19.60 -17.98 7.32
N THR A 108 19.92 -19.09 7.98
CA THR A 108 19.84 -19.22 9.46
C THR A 108 21.15 -19.74 10.04
N SER A 109 21.65 -19.05 11.06
CA SER A 109 22.77 -19.50 11.89
C SER A 109 22.24 -19.96 13.26
N PHE A 110 22.35 -21.25 13.54
CA PHE A 110 21.95 -21.85 14.82
C PHE A 110 23.11 -21.82 15.83
N HIS A 111 22.77 -21.69 17.11
CA HIS A 111 23.73 -21.86 18.21
C HIS A 111 23.98 -23.35 18.52
N GLN A 112 25.14 -23.67 19.06
CA GLN A 112 25.56 -25.05 19.34
C GLN A 112 25.11 -25.49 20.75
N VAL A 113 24.48 -26.67 20.86
CA VAL A 113 23.90 -27.17 22.12
C VAL A 113 24.18 -28.66 22.31
N CYS A 114 24.76 -29.01 23.48
CA CYS A 114 24.82 -30.37 24.03
C CYS A 114 24.58 -30.30 25.55
N SER A 115 23.93 -31.33 26.12
CA SER A 115 23.57 -31.40 27.55
C SER A 115 24.39 -32.46 28.28
N ILE A 116 24.82 -32.19 29.53
CA ILE A 116 24.47 -32.95 30.77
C ILE A 116 24.58 -31.94 31.96
N ALA A 117 24.45 -32.36 33.23
CA ALA A 117 24.43 -31.50 34.43
C ALA A 117 25.65 -31.81 35.36
N ASN A 118 25.70 -31.83 36.70
CA ASN A 118 24.71 -31.77 37.78
C ASN A 118 25.33 -31.40 39.17
N GLU A 119 26.47 -30.71 39.20
CA GLU A 119 26.93 -29.97 40.41
C GLU A 119 26.33 -28.55 40.40
N THR A 120 26.45 -27.78 41.49
CA THR A 120 25.95 -26.39 41.56
C THR A 120 26.81 -25.44 40.74
N LEU A 121 26.56 -25.43 39.43
CA LEU A 121 27.31 -24.68 38.43
C LEU A 121 26.53 -23.41 38.03
N PRO A 122 27.19 -22.24 37.85
CA PRO A 122 26.53 -21.02 37.37
C PRO A 122 25.66 -21.24 36.13
N GLY A 123 24.38 -20.90 36.24
CA GLY A 123 23.38 -21.09 35.19
C GLY A 123 22.75 -22.48 35.12
N ILE A 124 23.24 -23.52 35.81
CA ILE A 124 22.63 -24.86 35.76
C ILE A 124 21.67 -25.04 36.95
N VAL A 125 20.38 -25.19 36.63
CA VAL A 125 19.31 -25.44 37.60
C VAL A 125 19.03 -26.95 37.68
N ILE A 126 18.96 -27.48 38.89
CA ILE A 126 18.68 -28.89 39.16
C ILE A 126 17.27 -28.98 39.76
N ASP A 127 16.41 -29.81 39.15
CA ASP A 127 15.01 -30.00 39.54
C ASP A 127 14.63 -31.49 39.38
N CYS A 128 13.64 -31.95 40.13
CA CYS A 128 13.04 -33.28 40.02
C CYS A 128 12.36 -33.51 38.66
N LEU A 129 12.01 -32.45 37.93
CA LEU A 129 11.46 -32.50 36.58
C LEU A 129 12.52 -32.06 35.56
N PRO A 130 13.16 -32.97 34.79
CA PRO A 130 14.27 -32.64 33.90
C PRO A 130 13.96 -31.56 32.87
N LEU A 131 12.70 -31.49 32.38
CA LEU A 131 12.28 -30.44 31.46
C LEU A 131 12.24 -29.05 32.12
N GLN A 132 11.87 -28.97 33.40
CA GLN A 132 11.88 -27.71 34.16
C GLN A 132 13.29 -27.30 34.55
N ALA A 133 14.14 -28.26 34.96
CA ALA A 133 15.58 -28.08 35.16
C ALA A 133 16.25 -27.47 33.90
N ILE A 134 16.00 -28.06 32.73
CA ILE A 134 16.52 -27.56 31.45
C ILE A 134 15.97 -26.16 31.15
N TYR A 135 14.65 -25.95 31.21
CA TYR A 135 14.03 -24.65 30.90
C TYR A 135 14.47 -23.51 31.83
N ALA A 136 14.74 -23.80 33.11
CA ALA A 136 15.22 -22.82 34.08
C ALA A 136 16.74 -22.58 34.03
N SER A 137 17.51 -23.52 33.47
CA SER A 137 18.95 -23.36 33.25
C SER A 137 19.27 -22.32 32.18
N SER A 138 20.54 -21.91 32.08
CA SER A 138 21.13 -21.05 31.05
C SER A 138 22.44 -21.67 30.53
N PHE A 139 23.01 -21.09 29.47
CA PHE A 139 24.32 -21.52 28.94
C PHE A 139 25.52 -20.87 29.65
N GLU A 140 25.33 -20.14 30.75
CA GLU A 140 26.36 -19.32 31.42
C GLU A 140 27.66 -20.10 31.71
N CYS A 141 27.56 -21.31 32.25
CA CYS A 141 28.70 -22.19 32.52
C CYS A 141 29.56 -22.49 31.28
N PHE A 142 28.94 -22.65 30.11
CA PHE A 142 29.62 -23.07 28.88
C PHE A 142 30.51 -21.97 28.28
N TYR A 143 30.36 -20.71 28.72
CA TYR A 143 31.25 -19.60 28.37
C TYR A 143 32.48 -19.49 29.29
N ASN A 144 32.67 -20.40 30.25
CA ASN A 144 33.74 -20.32 31.25
C ASN A 144 34.46 -21.68 31.41
N GLN A 145 35.74 -21.72 31.02
CA GLN A 145 36.56 -22.95 31.09
C GLN A 145 36.64 -23.54 32.50
N SER A 146 36.66 -22.70 33.54
CA SER A 146 36.67 -23.20 34.93
C SER A 146 35.36 -23.92 35.29
N CYS A 147 34.23 -23.40 34.83
CA CYS A 147 32.92 -24.02 35.02
C CYS A 147 32.79 -25.32 34.20
N LEU A 148 33.18 -25.29 32.93
CA LEU A 148 33.22 -26.46 32.06
C LEU A 148 34.14 -27.57 32.62
N ASN A 149 35.28 -27.20 33.22
CA ASN A 149 36.19 -28.13 33.89
C ASN A 149 35.61 -28.73 35.18
N MET A 150 34.63 -28.10 35.83
CA MET A 150 33.90 -28.69 36.95
C MET A 150 32.82 -29.66 36.42
N LEU A 151 32.08 -29.26 35.38
CA LEU A 151 31.13 -30.11 34.65
C LEU A 151 31.77 -31.45 34.21
N PHE A 152 32.95 -31.40 33.58
CA PHE A 152 33.68 -32.61 33.16
C PHE A 152 34.11 -33.53 34.31
N LYS A 153 34.52 -32.97 35.46
CA LYS A 153 34.92 -33.77 36.64
C LYS A 153 33.75 -34.58 37.18
N ALA A 154 32.54 -34.00 37.17
CA ALA A 154 31.33 -34.68 37.63
C ALA A 154 30.85 -35.78 36.65
N TYR A 155 31.15 -35.66 35.35
CA TYR A 155 30.62 -36.55 34.29
C TYR A 155 31.64 -37.45 33.59
N SER A 156 32.84 -37.57 34.17
CA SER A 156 33.98 -38.34 33.67
C SER A 156 34.67 -37.74 32.44
N ASN A 157 35.99 -37.96 32.38
CA ASN A 157 36.96 -37.20 31.57
C ASN A 157 36.94 -37.54 30.05
N LYS A 158 35.76 -37.76 29.44
CA LYS A 158 35.64 -38.31 28.08
C LYS A 158 34.73 -37.53 27.13
N MET A 159 34.30 -36.33 27.51
CA MET A 159 33.63 -35.38 26.61
C MET A 159 34.59 -34.24 26.28
N ASP A 160 34.96 -34.13 25.01
CA ASP A 160 35.71 -32.98 24.48
C ASP A 160 34.69 -31.93 24.01
N ILE A 161 34.36 -30.99 24.90
CA ILE A 161 33.50 -29.84 24.59
C ILE A 161 34.36 -28.58 24.73
N GLN A 162 34.31 -27.71 23.72
CA GLN A 162 35.00 -26.43 23.74
C GLN A 162 34.11 -25.34 24.36
N ILE A 163 34.71 -24.35 25.00
CA ILE A 163 33.97 -23.20 25.55
C ILE A 163 33.31 -22.38 24.45
N LEU A 164 32.10 -21.89 24.73
CA LEU A 164 31.38 -21.00 23.83
C LEU A 164 32.06 -19.61 23.81
N ASN A 165 32.13 -19.01 22.63
CA ASN A 165 32.86 -17.76 22.44
C ASN A 165 32.04 -16.55 22.91
N LYS A 166 32.35 -16.04 24.12
CA LYS A 166 31.74 -14.86 24.74
C LYS A 166 31.94 -13.56 23.95
N SER A 167 32.89 -13.51 23.01
CA SER A 167 33.16 -12.33 22.18
C SER A 167 32.30 -12.24 20.91
N LEU A 168 31.46 -13.25 20.62
CA LEU A 168 30.50 -13.19 19.53
C LEU A 168 29.25 -12.39 19.94
N PRO A 169 28.75 -11.47 19.10
CA PRO A 169 27.55 -10.68 19.41
C PRO A 169 26.28 -11.53 19.23
N SER A 170 25.84 -12.14 20.34
CA SER A 170 24.51 -12.75 20.49
C SER A 170 23.45 -11.68 20.78
N ARG A 171 22.19 -11.95 20.41
CA ARG A 171 21.03 -11.18 20.88
C ARG A 171 20.52 -11.60 22.27
N PHE A 172 20.96 -12.74 22.77
CA PHE A 172 20.60 -13.25 24.10
C PHE A 172 21.67 -12.86 25.13
N PRO A 173 21.30 -12.39 26.34
CA PRO A 173 22.25 -12.24 27.43
C PRO A 173 22.79 -13.61 27.88
N LEU A 174 24.01 -13.64 28.43
CA LEU A 174 24.67 -14.88 28.90
C LEU A 174 23.87 -15.63 29.99
N THR A 175 22.99 -14.91 30.69
CA THR A 175 22.07 -15.42 31.73
C THR A 175 20.69 -15.79 31.19
N ALA A 176 20.45 -15.71 29.87
CA ALA A 176 19.18 -16.09 29.26
C ALA A 176 18.89 -17.57 29.49
N SER A 177 17.65 -17.89 29.90
CA SER A 177 17.29 -19.28 30.13
C SER A 177 17.15 -20.06 28.83
N ILE A 178 17.41 -21.36 28.88
CA ILE A 178 17.28 -22.26 27.73
C ILE A 178 15.83 -22.26 27.23
N LYS A 179 14.83 -22.01 28.10
CA LYS A 179 13.45 -21.77 27.65
C LYS A 179 13.37 -20.58 26.69
N THR A 180 13.95 -19.43 27.03
CA THR A 180 13.95 -18.24 26.16
C THR A 180 14.61 -18.54 24.81
N LEU A 181 15.69 -19.32 24.78
CA LEU A 181 16.33 -19.72 23.52
C LEU A 181 15.47 -20.74 22.73
N ILE A 182 14.76 -21.65 23.40
CA ILE A 182 13.83 -22.60 22.76
C ILE A 182 12.61 -21.89 22.17
N ASP A 183 12.00 -20.97 22.91
CA ASP A 183 10.85 -20.17 22.47
C ASP A 183 11.19 -19.39 21.18
N ASP A 184 12.41 -18.86 21.12
CA ASP A 184 12.97 -18.09 20.00
C ASP A 184 13.81 -18.95 19.00
N LEU A 185 13.67 -20.28 19.06
CA LEU A 185 14.27 -21.28 18.15
C LEU A 185 15.81 -21.19 17.96
N PHE A 186 16.55 -20.70 18.95
CA PHE A 186 18.01 -20.46 18.91
C PHE A 186 18.49 -19.56 17.75
N ILE A 187 17.57 -18.82 17.13
CA ILE A 187 17.88 -17.89 16.04
C ILE A 187 18.66 -16.71 16.61
N GLU A 188 19.86 -16.44 16.11
CA GLU A 188 20.62 -15.23 16.48
C GLU A 188 20.24 -14.03 15.61
N LYS A 189 20.10 -14.25 14.29
CA LYS A 189 19.69 -13.24 13.30
C LYS A 189 18.83 -13.91 12.23
N MET A 190 17.87 -13.15 11.70
CA MET A 190 17.05 -13.51 10.56
C MET A 190 17.31 -12.52 9.43
N MET A 191 17.81 -13.00 8.29
CA MET A 191 17.91 -12.21 7.05
C MET A 191 16.94 -12.79 6.03
N ILE A 192 15.77 -12.16 5.92
CA ILE A 192 14.74 -12.55 4.97
C ILE A 192 14.92 -11.72 3.70
N GLN A 193 15.45 -12.32 2.64
CA GLN A 193 15.59 -11.65 1.34
C GLN A 193 14.38 -11.98 0.46
N THR A 194 13.58 -10.96 0.12
CA THR A 194 12.40 -11.08 -0.74
C THR A 194 12.73 -10.53 -2.13
N ASN A 195 12.60 -11.36 -3.17
CA ASN A 195 12.87 -10.96 -4.54
C ASN A 195 11.56 -10.66 -5.28
N TYR A 196 11.27 -9.37 -5.47
CA TYR A 196 10.04 -8.89 -6.10
C TYR A 196 9.96 -9.18 -7.60
N ASP A 197 11.10 -9.26 -8.30
CA ASP A 197 11.14 -9.67 -9.71
C ASP A 197 10.73 -11.14 -9.86
N LEU A 198 11.27 -12.04 -9.03
CA LEU A 198 10.89 -13.45 -9.01
C LEU A 198 9.42 -13.63 -8.63
N TYR A 199 8.94 -12.88 -7.63
CA TYR A 199 7.52 -12.86 -7.25
C TYR A 199 6.61 -12.42 -8.41
N PHE A 200 6.95 -11.33 -9.12
CA PHE A 200 6.15 -10.86 -10.25
C PHE A 200 6.15 -11.86 -11.42
N ASN A 201 7.32 -12.41 -11.76
CA ASN A 201 7.46 -13.42 -12.82
C ASN A 201 6.75 -14.74 -12.49
N ALA A 202 6.68 -15.13 -11.21
CA ALA A 202 5.90 -16.27 -10.75
C ALA A 202 4.38 -15.99 -10.71
N CYS A 203 3.98 -14.78 -10.30
CA CYS A 203 2.59 -14.31 -10.33
C CYS A 203 2.00 -14.33 -11.74
N ARG A 204 2.79 -13.93 -12.75
CA ARG A 204 2.45 -14.00 -14.19
C ARG A 204 1.03 -13.52 -14.49
N SER A 205 0.74 -12.26 -14.15
CA SER A 205 -0.59 -11.68 -14.37
C SER A 205 -1.04 -11.80 -15.84
N VAL A 206 -2.28 -12.27 -16.05
CA VAL A 206 -2.89 -12.35 -17.39
C VAL A 206 -3.28 -10.95 -17.88
N TYR A 207 -3.76 -10.10 -16.98
CA TYR A 207 -4.15 -8.73 -17.28
C TYR A 207 -4.07 -7.85 -16.03
N CYS A 208 -3.78 -6.56 -16.22
CA CYS A 208 -4.09 -5.52 -15.24
C CYS A 208 -5.35 -4.78 -15.69
N SER A 209 -6.31 -4.60 -14.78
CA SER A 209 -7.42 -3.67 -14.94
C SER A 209 -7.22 -2.46 -14.02
N TYR A 210 -7.69 -1.29 -14.43
CA TYR A 210 -7.73 -0.10 -13.57
C TYR A 210 -8.93 0.78 -13.93
N THR A 211 -9.42 1.56 -12.96
CA THR A 211 -10.45 2.58 -13.22
C THR A 211 -9.92 3.99 -13.05
N TYR A 212 -10.32 4.88 -13.95
CA TYR A 212 -10.04 6.31 -13.86
C TYR A 212 -11.33 7.13 -14.05
N THR A 213 -11.35 8.34 -13.49
CA THR A 213 -12.55 9.18 -13.43
C THR A 213 -12.38 10.42 -14.30
N GLN A 214 -13.26 10.60 -15.28
CA GLN A 214 -13.24 11.72 -16.24
C GLN A 214 -14.51 12.57 -16.13
N ARG A 215 -14.36 13.90 -16.20
CA ARG A 215 -15.48 14.88 -16.07
C ARG A 215 -16.01 15.40 -17.41
N PHE A 216 -15.41 15.00 -18.53
CA PHE A 216 -15.84 15.34 -19.89
C PHE A 216 -15.59 14.14 -20.80
N HIS A 217 -16.64 13.66 -21.48
CA HIS A 217 -16.55 12.54 -22.42
C HIS A 217 -16.57 13.01 -23.88
N TRP A 218 -15.57 13.82 -24.27
CA TRP A 218 -15.32 14.13 -25.68
C TRP A 218 -15.02 12.82 -26.42
N THR A 219 -15.77 12.51 -27.48
CA THR A 219 -15.76 11.20 -28.12
C THR A 219 -14.45 10.91 -28.85
N LYS A 220 -13.47 10.33 -28.15
CA LYS A 220 -12.45 9.50 -28.80
C LYS A 220 -13.13 8.23 -29.32
N SER A 221 -13.57 8.30 -30.57
CA SER A 221 -14.01 7.14 -31.34
C SER A 221 -12.95 6.04 -31.29
N SER A 222 -13.40 4.78 -31.37
CA SER A 222 -12.53 3.61 -31.32
C SER A 222 -11.49 3.64 -32.45
N ASN A 223 -10.24 3.82 -32.07
CA ASN A 223 -9.10 3.28 -32.80
C ASN A 223 -8.08 2.82 -31.77
N TRP A 224 -7.57 1.60 -31.94
CA TRP A 224 -6.44 1.12 -31.16
C TRP A 224 -5.21 1.88 -31.61
N THR A 225 -4.92 3.01 -30.97
CA THR A 225 -3.55 3.49 -30.90
C THR A 225 -2.78 2.43 -30.13
N THR A 226 -2.13 1.51 -30.84
CA THR A 226 -1.03 0.73 -30.31
C THR A 226 -0.02 1.72 -29.77
N VAL A 227 -0.03 1.95 -28.46
CA VAL A 227 0.92 2.86 -27.83
C VAL A 227 2.23 2.10 -27.77
N THR A 228 2.98 2.15 -28.87
CA THR A 228 4.38 1.72 -28.95
C THR A 228 5.25 2.72 -28.17
N ILE A 229 5.00 2.77 -26.86
CA ILE A 229 5.92 3.31 -25.87
C ILE A 229 7.23 2.58 -26.14
N HIS A 230 8.21 3.28 -26.70
CA HIS A 230 9.55 2.77 -26.73
C HIS A 230 10.02 2.74 -25.28
N SER A 231 10.10 1.55 -24.71
CA SER A 231 10.68 1.35 -23.39
C SER A 231 12.06 2.02 -23.38
N PRO A 232 12.38 2.88 -22.41
CA PRO A 232 13.75 3.34 -22.25
C PRO A 232 14.64 2.10 -22.12
N SER A 233 15.79 2.09 -22.80
CA SER A 233 16.69 0.94 -22.73
C SER A 233 17.10 0.69 -21.28
N LYS A 234 17.44 -0.56 -20.91
CA LYS A 234 17.86 -0.91 -19.54
C LYS A 234 18.88 0.09 -18.97
N LYS A 235 19.90 0.43 -19.77
CA LYS A 235 20.91 1.44 -19.46
C LYS A 235 20.30 2.82 -19.10
N GLN A 236 19.33 3.28 -19.87
CA GLN A 236 18.67 4.58 -19.66
C GLN A 236 17.78 4.61 -18.39
N TYR A 237 17.40 3.45 -17.85
CA TYR A 237 16.80 3.34 -16.52
C TYR A 237 17.88 3.29 -15.43
N GLU A 238 18.97 2.53 -15.64
CA GLU A 238 20.13 2.49 -14.73
C GLU A 238 20.75 3.89 -14.53
N ASP A 239 20.92 4.66 -15.61
CA ASP A 239 21.39 6.06 -15.59
C ASP A 239 20.48 6.96 -14.72
N LEU A 240 19.15 6.79 -14.80
CA LEU A 240 18.16 7.52 -14.00
C LEU A 240 18.12 7.07 -12.53
N TYR A 241 18.29 5.77 -12.28
CA TYR A 241 18.33 5.21 -10.93
C TYR A 241 19.55 5.73 -10.17
N GLN A 242 20.71 5.78 -10.82
CA GLN A 242 21.94 6.30 -10.23
C GLN A 242 21.85 7.81 -9.94
N GLN A 243 21.26 8.60 -10.86
CA GLN A 243 20.98 10.02 -10.62
C GLN A 243 20.09 10.26 -9.38
N TYR A 244 19.22 9.31 -9.03
CA TYR A 244 18.40 9.37 -7.81
C TYR A 244 19.14 8.84 -6.58
N SER A 245 19.97 7.81 -6.73
CA SER A 245 20.80 7.24 -5.65
C SER A 245 21.77 8.28 -5.07
N ASP A 246 22.43 9.07 -5.91
CA ASP A 246 23.43 10.06 -5.49
C ASP A 246 22.83 11.27 -4.73
N THR A 247 21.51 11.41 -4.69
CA THR A 247 20.82 12.46 -3.92
C THR A 247 20.19 11.98 -2.61
N LEU A 248 20.25 10.68 -2.31
CA LEU A 248 19.58 10.09 -1.14
C LEU A 248 20.50 9.85 0.06
N GLN A 249 21.18 10.91 0.51
CA GLN A 249 21.99 10.89 1.74
C GLN A 249 21.08 10.89 3.00
N CYS A 250 20.47 9.73 3.30
CA CYS A 250 19.65 9.54 4.50
C CYS A 250 20.52 9.28 5.74
N PRO A 251 20.54 10.17 6.76
CA PRO A 251 21.10 9.83 8.07
C PRO A 251 20.19 8.82 8.77
N CYS A 252 20.74 7.70 9.23
CA CYS A 252 19.98 6.64 9.87
C CYS A 252 19.46 7.05 11.26
N THR A 253 18.16 7.30 11.38
CA THR A 253 17.42 7.24 12.65
C THR A 253 16.33 6.17 12.56
N SER A 254 16.16 5.39 13.62
CA SER A 254 15.34 4.18 13.62
C SER A 254 13.84 4.48 13.65
N ILE A 255 13.11 4.07 12.61
CA ILE A 255 11.65 3.98 12.62
C ILE A 255 11.25 2.52 12.49
N SER A 256 10.56 1.99 13.50
CA SER A 256 9.99 0.65 13.49
C SER A 256 8.70 0.62 12.67
N ILE A 257 8.62 -0.28 11.69
CA ILE A 257 7.41 -0.52 10.89
C ILE A 257 6.65 -1.71 11.50
N PRO A 258 5.40 -1.54 11.97
CA PRO A 258 4.62 -2.63 12.54
C PRO A 258 4.00 -3.51 11.44
N TYR A 259 4.54 -4.72 11.26
CA TYR A 259 3.91 -5.76 10.45
C TYR A 259 2.82 -6.47 11.25
N GLY A 260 1.56 -6.43 10.79
CA GLY A 260 0.46 -7.09 11.51
C GLY A 260 -0.95 -6.80 11.00
N LYS A 261 -1.31 -7.33 9.82
CA LYS A 261 -2.71 -7.52 9.41
C LYS A 261 -2.85 -8.77 8.53
N PHE A 262 -3.12 -9.91 9.16
CA PHE A 262 -3.52 -11.12 8.45
C PHE A 262 -4.97 -10.99 7.95
N ILE A 263 -5.23 -11.50 6.74
CA ILE A 263 -6.60 -11.65 6.23
C ILE A 263 -7.21 -12.87 6.91
N GLN A 264 -8.36 -12.70 7.57
CA GLN A 264 -9.15 -13.85 8.00
C GLN A 264 -9.83 -14.49 6.78
N ILE A 265 -9.60 -15.78 6.60
CA ILE A 265 -10.42 -16.64 5.75
C ILE A 265 -11.30 -17.44 6.72
N THR A 266 -12.60 -17.18 6.72
CA THR A 266 -13.59 -18.03 7.37
C THR A 266 -13.94 -19.21 6.48
N SER A 267 -14.15 -20.38 7.09
CA SER A 267 -14.68 -21.60 6.47
C SER A 267 -16.11 -21.43 5.96
#